data_AF-A0A381USV8-F1
#
_entry.id   AF-A0A381USV8-F1
#
_cell.length_a   1.000
_cell.length_b   1.000
_cell.length_c   1.000
_cell.angle_alpha   90.00
_cell.angle_beta   90.00
_cell.angle_gamma   90.00
#
_symmetry.space_group_name_H-M   'P 1'
#
loop_
_entity.id
_entity.type
_entity.pdbx_description
1 polymer ?
#
loop_
_entity_poly.entity_id
_entity_poly.type
_entity_poly.pdbx_seq_one_letter_code
_entity_poly.pdbx_strand_id
1 'polypeptide(L)' 'MNIGLYFGTFDPIHFGHINIANFLVNNDLVEKVWFVVTPQNPVKSSNNLIDFMHRYEMVKIQVKDNNN' A
#
# COMPACT_ATOMS: atom_id res chain seq x y z
N MET A 1 -1.11 -10.35 17.88
CA MET A 1 -0.69 -10.01 16.51
C MET A 1 -1.89 -9.76 15.62
N ASN A 2 -2.42 -8.54 15.65
CA ASN A 2 -3.46 -8.05 14.76
C ASN A 2 -2.84 -7.34 13.53
N ILE A 3 -3.19 -7.76 12.32
CA ILE A 3 -2.59 -7.25 11.07
C ILE A 3 -3.69 -6.66 10.18
N GLY A 4 -3.56 -5.39 9.82
CA GLY A 4 -4.38 -4.73 8.81
C GLY A 4 -3.86 -5.03 7.41
N LEU A 5 -4.74 -5.45 6.50
CA LEU A 5 -4.41 -5.63 5.09
C LEU A 5 -4.92 -4.44 4.29
N TYR A 6 -4.00 -3.66 3.72
CA TYR A 6 -4.34 -2.48 2.93
C TYR A 6 -4.17 -2.78 1.44
N PHE A 7 -5.29 -3.14 0.80
CA PHE A 7 -5.33 -3.48 -0.63
C PHE A 7 -5.38 -2.22 -1.50
N GLY A 8 -4.59 -2.20 -2.56
CA GLY A 8 -4.60 -1.09 -3.50
C GLY A 8 -3.84 -1.39 -4.79
N THR A 9 -4.22 -0.68 -5.84
CA THR A 9 -3.44 -0.68 -7.10
C THR A 9 -2.12 0.07 -6.91
N PHE A 10 -2.10 1.11 -6.08
CA PHE A 10 -0.92 1.92 -5.77
C PHE A 10 -0.19 2.40 -7.03
N ASP A 11 -0.90 3.17 -7.84
CA ASP A 11 -0.48 3.62 -9.17
C ASP A 11 -0.48 5.17 -9.27
N PRO A 12 0.45 5.87 -8.57
CA PRO A 12 1.47 5.37 -7.65
C PRO A 12 1.02 5.37 -6.17
N ILE A 13 1.84 4.80 -5.28
CA ILE A 13 1.73 5.07 -3.83
C ILE A 13 2.03 6.55 -3.54
N HIS A 14 1.43 7.11 -2.48
CA HIS A 14 1.57 8.52 -2.08
C HIS A 14 1.29 8.70 -0.58
N PHE A 15 1.57 9.89 -0.03
CA PHE A 15 1.44 10.18 1.41
C PHE A 15 0.05 9.90 2.01
N GLY A 16 -1.03 10.11 1.24
CA GLY A 16 -2.38 9.72 1.70
C GLY A 16 -2.50 8.25 2.13
N HIS A 17 -1.90 7.32 1.38
CA HIS A 17 -1.90 5.89 1.73
C HIS A 17 -1.09 5.64 3.02
N ILE A 18 0.06 6.29 3.16
CA ILE A 18 0.93 6.16 4.34
C ILE A 18 0.24 6.73 5.58
N ASN A 19 -0.40 7.89 5.48
CA ASN A 19 -1.11 8.51 6.59
C ASN A 19 -2.24 7.64 7.12
N ILE A 20 -2.96 6.93 6.24
CA ILE A 20 -3.99 5.96 6.66
C ILE A 20 -3.34 4.79 7.40
N ALA A 21 -2.28 4.19 6.86
CA ALA A 21 -1.59 3.08 7.52
C ALA A 21 -1.04 3.49 8.89
N ASN A 22 -0.39 4.66 8.97
CA ASN A 22 0.13 5.22 10.21
C ASN A 22 -0.98 5.54 11.20
N PHE A 23 -2.12 6.06 10.75
CA PHE A 23 -3.28 6.28 11.62
C PHE A 23 -3.75 4.97 12.27
N LEU A 24 -3.84 3.88 11.51
CA LEU A 24 -4.27 2.59 12.03
C LEU A 24 -3.32 2.04 13.10
N VAL A 25 -2.00 2.18 12.89
CA VAL A 25 -0.98 1.74 13.86
C VAL A 25 -0.93 2.66 15.07
N ASN A 26 -0.90 3.97 14.87
CA ASN A 26 -0.75 4.97 15.94
C ASN A 26 -1.97 5.06 16.88
N ASN A 27 -3.13 4.53 16.48
CA ASN A 27 -4.33 4.45 17.30
C ASN A 27 -4.59 3.03 17.82
N ASP A 28 -3.59 2.14 17.79
CA ASP A 28 -3.66 0.76 18.28
C ASP A 28 -4.79 -0.08 17.66
N LEU A 29 -5.29 0.30 16.47
CA LEU A 29 -6.35 -0.44 15.77
C LEU A 29 -5.81 -1.74 15.18
N VAL A 30 -4.53 -1.74 14.78
CA VAL A 30 -3.77 -2.90 14.34
C VAL A 30 -2.33 -2.76 14.81
N GLU A 31 -1.65 -3.89 15.02
CA GLU A 31 -0.22 -3.88 15.40
C GLU A 31 0.67 -3.61 14.18
N LYS A 32 0.22 -4.00 12.97
CA LYS A 32 0.95 -3.83 11.71
C LYS A 32 -0.02 -3.61 10.56
N VAL A 33 0.45 -2.92 9.53
CA VAL A 33 -0.25 -2.82 8.24
C VAL A 33 0.60 -3.47 7.15
N TRP A 34 -0.01 -4.37 6.38
CA TRP A 34 0.59 -4.94 5.18
C TRP A 34 -0.06 -4.33 3.95
N PHE A 35 0.75 -3.68 3.12
CA PHE A 35 0.33 -3.19 1.81
C PHE A 35 0.24 -4.36 0.84
N VAL A 36 -0.95 -4.59 0.27
CA VAL A 36 -1.19 -5.66 -0.69
C VAL A 36 -1.38 -5.03 -2.07
N VAL A 37 -0.32 -5.09 -2.89
CA VAL A 37 -0.31 -4.52 -4.24
C VAL A 37 -1.11 -5.42 -5.18
N THR A 38 -2.20 -4.89 -5.73
CA THR A 38 -3.06 -5.68 -6.62
C THR A 38 -2.43 -5.79 -8.02
N PRO A 39 -2.39 -6.98 -8.63
CA PRO A 39 -1.87 -7.16 -9.99
C PRO A 39 -2.72 -6.41 -11.02
N GLN A 40 -4.05 -6.49 -10.89
CA GLN A 40 -5.04 -5.81 -11.71
C GLN A 40 -6.26 -5.46 -10.86
N ASN A 41 -6.82 -4.26 -11.03
CA ASN A 41 -8.13 -3.94 -10.45
C ASN A 41 -9.24 -4.45 -11.39
N PRO A 42 -10.20 -5.28 -10.93
CA PRO A 42 -11.24 -5.87 -11.77
C PRO A 42 -12.13 -4.86 -12.50
N VAL A 43 -12.21 -3.62 -11.99
CA VAL A 43 -13.10 -2.57 -12.50
C VAL A 43 -12.36 -1.55 -13.37
N LYS A 44 -11.01 -1.58 -13.42
CA LYS A 44 -10.21 -0.64 -14.22
C LYS A 44 -9.67 -1.35 -15.46
N SER A 45 -9.76 -0.68 -16.60
CA SER A 45 -9.12 -1.09 -17.86
C SER A 45 -7.60 -1.17 -17.65
N SER A 46 -6.97 -2.29 -18.05
CA SER A 46 -5.52 -2.54 -17.89
C SER A 46 -4.62 -1.60 -18.70
N ASN A 47 -5.18 -0.86 -19.68
CA ASN A 47 -4.41 -0.19 -20.72
C ASN A 47 -3.50 0.96 -20.23
N ASN A 48 -3.65 1.44 -19.00
CA ASN A 48 -2.89 2.58 -18.48
C ASN A 48 -2.22 2.34 -17.11
N LEU A 49 -2.16 1.08 -16.63
CA LEU A 49 -1.50 0.81 -15.36
C LEU A 49 0.02 0.83 -15.53
N ILE A 50 0.72 1.47 -14.59
CA ILE A 50 2.16 1.24 -14.46
C ILE A 50 2.39 -0.26 -14.20
N ASP A 51 3.48 -0.78 -14.77
CA ASP A 51 3.89 -2.18 -14.59
C ASP A 51 3.85 -2.59 -13.11
N PHE A 52 3.42 -3.82 -12.86
CA PHE A 52 3.25 -4.34 -11.51
C PHE A 52 4.55 -4.24 -10.68
N MET A 53 5.70 -4.56 -11.28
CA MET A 53 6.98 -4.53 -10.56
C MET A 53 7.38 -3.10 -10.21
N HIS A 54 7.12 -2.14 -11.07
CA HIS A 54 7.35 -0.73 -10.74
C HIS A 54 6.47 -0.29 -9.56
N ARG A 55 5.17 -0.59 -9.59
CA ARG A 55 4.27 -0.25 -8.46
C ARG A 55 4.69 -0.94 -7.17
N TYR A 56 5.07 -2.21 -7.25
CA TYR A 56 5.56 -2.97 -6.10
C TYR A 56 6.82 -2.35 -5.49
N GLU A 57 7.81 -2.02 -6.31
CA GLU A 57 9.04 -1.39 -5.82
C GLU A 57 8.79 0.03 -5.27
N MET A 58 7.89 0.81 -5.88
CA MET A 58 7.48 2.12 -5.35
C MET A 58 6.86 1.98 -3.94
N VAL A 59 5.95 1.02 -3.75
CA VAL A 59 5.37 0.72 -2.43
C VAL A 59 6.46 0.32 -1.43
N LYS A 60 7.34 -0.59 -1.82
CA LYS A 60 8.43 -1.09 -0.98
C LYS A 60 9.40 0.02 -0.56
N ILE A 61 9.77 0.92 -1.47
CA ILE A 61 10.60 2.11 -1.16
C ILE A 61 9.88 2.98 -0.12
N GLN A 62 8.61 3.33 -0.38
CA GLN A 62 7.85 4.23 0.49
C GLN A 62 7.57 3.65 1.89
N VAL A 63 7.40 2.32 2.00
CA VAL A 63 7.15 1.64 3.27
C VAL A 63 8.45 1.38 4.04
N LYS A 64 9.58 1.15 3.36
CA LYS A 64 10.87 0.92 4.03
C LYS A 64 11.30 2.09 4.92
N ASP A 65 10.91 3.31 4.54
CA ASP A 65 11.16 4.52 5.33
C ASP A 65 10.36 4.58 6.66
N ASN A 66 9.35 3.72 6.84
CA ASN A 66 8.48 3.72 8.03
C ASN A 66 8.82 2.62 9.06
N ASN A 67 9.89 1.83 8.89
CA ASN A 67 10.29 0.78 9.85
C ASN A 67 11.19 1.30 11.01
N ASN A 68 11.00 2.56 11.44
CA ASN A 68 11.70 3.12 12.60
C ASN A 68 10.96 2.82 13.90
#